data_AF-A0A7V3CRX8-F1
#
_entry.id   AF-A0A7V3CRX8-F1
#
_cell.length_a   1.000
_cell.length_b   1.000
_cell.length_c   1.000
_cell.angle_alpha   90.00
_cell.angle_beta   90.00
_cell.angle_gamma   90.00
#
_symmetry.space_group_name_H-M   'P 1'
#
loop_
_entity.id
_entity.type
_entity.pdbx_description
1 polymer ?
#
loop_
_entity_poly.entity_id
_entity_poly.type
_entity_poly.pdbx_seq_one_letter_code
_entity_poly.pdbx_strand_id
1 'polypeptide(L)'
;MAEKTGNAPVNIAELAAIAVGIALNPPAVVAVIVLLSSPDAPRPALAFLGGWVAGLVAVAGLVLLAGDVGAMAGDTGPWLLGVKLLIGVGLVAAAIAKWVKSRAATGPKEMPGWMSSLQGFSAGKTFWASAAFAGLNPKTLALNVAGVVLILEAETSVTVQLAALAGFVALASATVAAPVVYQLVARERSEAVLARTQTWLVDNAALVTAGVLGVLGAIVTADAVTGLLALV
;
A
#
# COMPACT_ATOMS: atom_id res chain seq x y z
N MET A 1 -18.86 -0.07 36.65
CA MET A 1 -18.78 -0.78 35.36
C MET A 1 -19.18 0.22 34.30
N ALA A 2 -18.20 0.88 33.69
CA ALA A 2 -18.47 1.85 32.63
C ALA A 2 -18.78 1.06 31.36
N GLU A 3 -20.02 1.18 30.91
CA GLU A 3 -20.48 0.73 29.60
C GLU A 3 -19.62 1.43 28.55
N LYS A 4 -18.82 0.64 27.82
CA LYS A 4 -18.01 1.11 26.70
C LYS A 4 -18.99 1.46 25.58
N THR A 5 -19.53 2.68 25.63
CA THR A 5 -20.39 3.28 24.60
C THR A 5 -19.75 3.02 23.24
N GLY A 6 -20.53 2.44 22.33
CA GLY A 6 -20.06 1.80 21.11
C GLY A 6 -18.99 2.60 20.38
N ASN A 7 -17.91 1.90 20.01
CA ASN A 7 -16.89 2.45 19.13
C ASN A 7 -17.58 3.08 17.91
N ALA A 8 -17.15 4.28 17.51
CA ALA A 8 -17.67 4.92 16.31
C ALA A 8 -17.49 3.97 15.11
N PRO A 9 -18.49 3.83 14.23
CA PRO A 9 -18.38 2.97 13.06
C PRO A 9 -17.14 3.37 12.26
N VAL A 10 -16.43 2.38 11.72
CA VAL A 10 -15.24 2.58 10.87
C VAL A 10 -15.51 3.74 9.91
N ASN A 11 -14.65 4.76 9.91
CA ASN A 11 -14.73 5.83 8.93
C ASN A 11 -14.39 5.25 7.55
N ILE A 12 -15.41 4.76 6.84
CA ILE A 12 -15.25 4.04 5.57
C ILE A 12 -14.58 4.94 4.54
N ALA A 13 -14.86 6.25 4.56
CA ALA A 13 -14.25 7.21 3.64
C ALA A 13 -12.74 7.34 3.88
N GLU A 14 -12.33 7.48 5.14
CA GLU A 14 -10.92 7.53 5.52
C GLU A 14 -10.20 6.21 5.20
N LEU A 15 -10.79 5.06 5.56
CA LEU A 15 -10.21 3.75 5.27
C LEU A 15 -10.08 3.51 3.76
N ALA A 16 -11.10 3.88 2.97
CA ALA A 16 -11.05 3.80 1.52
C ALA A 16 -9.99 4.72 0.93
N ALA A 17 -9.86 5.95 1.46
CA ALA A 17 -8.83 6.88 1.02
C ALA A 17 -7.42 6.31 1.25
N ILE A 18 -7.15 5.76 2.44
CA ILE A 18 -5.89 5.10 2.78
C ILE A 18 -5.61 3.94 1.81
N ALA A 19 -6.61 3.08 1.55
CA ALA A 19 -6.48 1.95 0.62
C ALA A 19 -6.19 2.42 -0.81
N VAL A 20 -6.89 3.45 -1.30
CA VAL A 20 -6.63 4.08 -2.60
C VAL A 20 -5.22 4.67 -2.65
N GLY A 21 -4.75 5.21 -1.53
CA GLY A 21 -3.38 5.65 -1.34
C GLY A 21 -2.35 4.55 -1.61
N ILE A 22 -2.61 3.33 -1.11
CA ILE A 22 -1.77 2.15 -1.38
C ILE A 22 -1.92 1.70 -2.84
N ALA A 23 -3.15 1.61 -3.33
CA ALA A 23 -3.46 1.15 -4.69
C ALA A 23 -2.76 2.04 -5.74
N LEU A 24 -2.73 3.35 -5.56
CA LEU A 24 -2.08 4.26 -6.50
C LEU A 24 -0.55 4.26 -6.29
N ASN A 25 0.08 3.14 -6.65
CA ASN A 25 1.51 2.86 -6.60
C ASN A 25 2.02 2.56 -8.02
N PRO A 26 2.39 3.61 -8.80
CA PRO A 26 2.82 3.44 -10.18
C PRO A 26 3.95 2.42 -10.37
N PRO A 27 4.99 2.37 -9.51
CA PRO A 27 6.01 1.32 -9.59
C PRO A 27 5.46 -0.11 -9.51
N ALA A 28 4.47 -0.39 -8.64
CA ALA A 28 3.86 -1.71 -8.53
C ALA A 28 3.10 -2.09 -9.80
N VAL A 29 2.32 -1.14 -10.34
CA VAL A 29 1.55 -1.34 -11.57
C VAL A 29 2.48 -1.56 -12.76
N VAL A 30 3.53 -0.75 -12.89
CA VAL A 30 4.56 -0.89 -13.92
C VAL A 30 5.26 -2.24 -13.81
N ALA A 31 5.61 -2.70 -12.61
CA ALA A 31 6.23 -4.00 -12.39
C ALA A 31 5.35 -5.15 -12.89
N VAL A 32 4.05 -5.15 -12.53
CA VAL A 32 3.09 -6.13 -13.05
C VAL A 32 3.02 -6.09 -14.56
N ILE A 33 2.93 -4.90 -15.17
CA ILE A 33 2.83 -4.78 -16.63
C ILE A 33 4.07 -5.37 -17.32
N VAL A 34 5.27 -5.06 -16.82
CA VAL A 34 6.52 -5.64 -17.34
C VAL A 34 6.51 -7.17 -17.26
N LEU A 35 6.00 -7.73 -16.16
CA LEU A 35 5.89 -9.18 -15.99
C LEU A 35 4.83 -9.80 -16.91
N LEU A 36 3.74 -9.09 -17.21
CA LEU A 36 2.72 -9.50 -18.17
C LEU A 36 3.25 -9.50 -19.62
N SER A 37 4.29 -8.72 -19.91
CA SER A 37 4.99 -8.69 -21.20
C SER A 37 6.12 -9.72 -21.30
N SER A 38 6.36 -10.53 -20.26
CA SER A 38 7.39 -11.58 -20.29
C SER A 38 6.91 -12.83 -21.05
N PRO A 39 7.83 -13.65 -21.63
CA PRO A 39 7.46 -14.88 -22.33
C PRO A 39 6.65 -15.87 -21.48
N ASP A 40 6.86 -15.86 -20.15
CA ASP A 40 6.23 -16.77 -19.19
C ASP A 40 4.90 -16.24 -18.61
N ALA A 41 4.38 -15.12 -19.13
CA ALA A 41 3.12 -14.55 -18.69
C ALA A 41 1.94 -15.54 -18.86
N PRO A 42 1.01 -15.64 -17.89
CA PRO A 42 0.79 -14.71 -16.76
C PRO A 42 1.48 -15.10 -15.46
N ARG A 43 2.30 -16.17 -15.42
CA ARG A 43 2.75 -16.78 -14.15
C ARG A 43 3.54 -15.82 -13.24
N PRO A 44 4.55 -15.08 -13.72
CA PRO A 44 5.27 -14.13 -12.88
C PRO A 44 4.38 -12.98 -12.39
N ALA A 45 3.42 -12.53 -13.19
CA ALA A 45 2.48 -11.47 -12.81
C ALA A 45 1.48 -11.92 -11.73
N LEU A 46 0.98 -13.16 -11.81
CA LEU A 46 0.15 -13.76 -10.76
C LEU A 46 0.95 -13.94 -9.46
N ALA A 47 2.21 -14.38 -9.57
CA ALA A 47 3.09 -14.48 -8.42
C ALA A 47 3.39 -13.11 -7.79
N PHE A 48 3.56 -12.06 -8.60
CA PHE A 48 3.69 -10.69 -8.11
C PHE A 48 2.44 -10.25 -7.35
N LEU A 49 1.24 -10.47 -7.89
CA LEU A 49 -0.01 -10.13 -7.23
C LEU A 49 -0.18 -10.89 -5.91
N GLY A 50 0.12 -12.19 -5.90
CA GLY A 50 0.10 -13.00 -4.68
C GLY A 50 1.10 -12.48 -3.63
N GLY A 51 2.31 -12.13 -4.06
CA GLY A 51 3.32 -11.55 -3.18
C GLY A 51 2.90 -10.20 -2.62
N TRP A 52 2.29 -9.35 -3.45
CA TRP A 52 1.77 -8.05 -3.04
C TRP A 52 0.73 -8.18 -1.93
N VAL A 53 -0.27 -9.04 -2.14
CA VAL A 53 -1.31 -9.34 -1.14
C VAL A 53 -0.68 -9.94 0.12
N ALA A 54 0.24 -10.89 -0.02
CA ALA A 54 0.92 -11.51 1.12
C ALA A 54 1.72 -10.49 1.94
N GLY A 55 2.40 -9.54 1.31
CA GLY A 55 3.14 -8.48 2.00
C GLY A 55 2.21 -7.54 2.79
N LEU A 56 1.06 -7.17 2.20
CA LEU A 56 0.06 -6.35 2.90
C LEU A 56 -0.54 -7.09 4.10
N VAL A 57 -0.90 -8.37 3.92
CA VAL A 57 -1.45 -9.22 4.98
C VAL A 57 -0.43 -9.48 6.08
N ALA A 58 0.85 -9.69 5.73
CA ALA A 58 1.91 -9.90 6.70
C ALA A 58 2.09 -8.67 7.61
N VAL A 59 2.11 -7.47 7.04
CA VAL A 59 2.17 -6.22 7.82
C VAL A 59 0.93 -6.08 8.72
N ALA A 60 -0.27 -6.35 8.20
CA ALA A 60 -1.49 -6.31 9.01
C ALA A 60 -1.43 -7.31 10.18
N GLY A 61 -0.97 -8.53 9.93
CA GLY A 61 -0.74 -9.55 10.96
C GLY A 61 0.27 -9.10 12.01
N LEU A 62 1.38 -8.46 11.62
CA LEU A 62 2.36 -7.92 12.57
C LEU A 62 1.76 -6.81 13.45
N VAL A 63 0.91 -5.94 12.89
CA VAL A 63 0.22 -4.89 13.67
C VAL A 63 -0.75 -5.51 14.67
N LEU A 64 -1.53 -6.52 14.25
CA LEU A 64 -2.44 -7.27 15.12
C LEU A 64 -1.69 -7.92 16.28
N LEU A 65 -0.63 -8.67 15.99
CA LEU A 65 0.20 -9.32 17.00
C LEU A 65 0.83 -8.31 17.96
N ALA A 66 1.30 -7.16 17.46
CA ALA A 66 1.84 -6.10 18.32
C ALA A 66 0.77 -5.49 19.24
N GLY A 67 -0.47 -5.36 18.76
CA GLY A 67 -1.61 -4.92 19.56
C GLY A 67 -1.96 -5.91 20.68
N ASP A 68 -2.04 -7.19 20.36
CA ASP A 68 -2.37 -8.26 21.32
C ASP A 68 -1.29 -8.40 22.41
N VAL A 69 -0.01 -8.38 22.02
CA VAL A 69 1.11 -8.41 22.98
C VAL A 69 1.06 -7.22 23.94
N GLY A 70 0.76 -6.02 23.44
CA GLY A 70 0.60 -4.83 24.27
C GLY A 70 -0.58 -4.93 25.25
N ALA A 71 -1.71 -5.48 24.79
CA ALA A 71 -2.89 -5.70 25.62
C ALA A 71 -2.65 -6.75 26.72
N MET A 72 -2.00 -7.87 26.38
CA MET A 72 -1.69 -8.96 27.32
C MET A 72 -0.65 -8.56 28.37
N ALA A 73 0.29 -7.68 28.03
CA ALA A 73 1.32 -7.23 28.96
C ALA A 73 0.79 -6.25 30.03
N GLY A 74 -0.47 -5.76 29.90
CA GLY A 74 -0.98 -4.66 30.74
C GLY A 74 -0.15 -3.37 30.60
N ASP A 75 0.72 -3.34 29.60
CA ASP A 75 1.75 -2.34 29.39
C ASP A 75 1.45 -1.68 28.04
N THR A 76 0.69 -0.59 28.06
CA THR A 76 0.69 0.40 26.98
C THR A 76 2.03 1.16 26.96
N GLY A 77 3.14 0.41 27.03
CA GLY A 77 4.44 0.92 27.40
C GLY A 77 4.99 1.92 26.39
N PRO A 78 5.86 2.86 26.83
CA PRO A 78 6.54 3.84 25.96
C PRO A 78 7.28 3.22 24.77
N TRP A 79 7.59 1.93 24.81
CA TRP A 79 8.26 1.21 23.72
C TRP A 79 7.39 1.09 22.46
N LEU A 80 6.07 1.00 22.60
CA LEU A 80 5.13 0.94 21.47
C LEU A 80 5.09 2.29 20.74
N LEU A 81 5.20 3.39 21.50
CA LEU A 81 5.44 4.74 20.95
C LEU A 81 6.82 4.82 20.29
N GLY A 82 7.85 4.18 20.87
CA GLY A 82 9.18 4.06 20.29
C GLY A 82 9.20 3.34 18.93
N VAL A 83 8.43 2.26 18.78
CA VAL A 83 8.27 1.54 17.51
C VAL A 83 7.49 2.37 16.50
N LYS A 84 6.35 2.98 16.89
CA LYS A 84 5.60 3.91 16.02
C LYS A 84 6.48 5.09 15.57
N LEU A 85 7.31 5.63 16.47
CA LEU A 85 8.23 6.72 16.18
C LEU A 85 9.39 6.26 15.27
N LEU A 86 9.99 5.10 15.50
CA LEU A 86 11.02 4.53 14.64
C LEU A 86 10.51 4.30 13.21
N ILE A 87 9.28 3.78 13.09
CA ILE A 87 8.60 3.64 11.80
C ILE A 87 8.40 5.04 11.20
N GLY A 88 7.77 5.97 11.91
CA GLY A 88 7.54 7.34 11.44
C GLY A 88 8.80 8.08 10.98
N VAL A 89 9.88 8.02 11.77
CA VAL A 89 11.18 8.61 11.44
C VAL A 89 11.81 7.90 10.24
N GLY A 90 11.73 6.58 10.16
CA GLY A 90 12.18 5.81 8.99
C GLY A 90 11.44 6.20 7.70
N LEU A 91 10.13 6.45 7.79
CA LEU A 91 9.31 6.92 6.67
C LEU A 91 9.72 8.32 6.20
N VAL A 92 9.91 9.25 7.14
CA VAL A 92 10.38 10.62 6.85
C VAL A 92 11.77 10.59 6.24
N ALA A 93 12.70 9.81 6.80
CA ALA A 93 14.05 9.65 6.28
C ALA A 93 14.04 9.07 4.85
N ALA A 94 13.20 8.07 4.57
CA ALA A 94 13.08 7.49 3.24
C ALA A 94 12.40 8.43 2.23
N ALA A 95 11.43 9.24 2.67
CA ALA A 95 10.82 10.29 1.85
C ALA A 95 11.85 11.37 1.48
N ILE A 96 12.63 11.83 2.46
CA ILE A 96 13.73 12.79 2.25
C ILE A 96 14.78 12.19 1.31
N ALA A 97 15.21 10.94 1.52
CA ALA A 97 16.17 10.28 0.64
C ALA A 97 15.67 10.17 -0.81
N LYS A 98 14.39 9.84 -1.01
CA LYS A 98 13.78 9.82 -2.35
C LYS A 98 13.68 11.21 -2.98
N TRP A 99 13.31 12.23 -2.20
CA TRP A 99 13.23 13.62 -2.67
C TRP A 99 14.61 14.17 -3.06
N VAL A 100 15.64 13.91 -2.24
CA VAL A 100 17.04 14.26 -2.55
C VAL A 100 17.51 13.55 -3.81
N LYS A 101 17.23 12.25 -3.94
CA LYS A 101 17.60 11.46 -5.12
C LYS A 101 16.86 11.93 -6.39
N SER A 102 15.61 12.37 -6.29
CA SER A 102 14.88 12.91 -7.44
C SER A 102 15.36 14.30 -7.85
N ARG A 103 15.91 15.09 -6.92
CA ARG A 103 16.54 16.40 -7.21
C ARG A 103 17.95 16.29 -7.80
N ALA A 104 18.66 15.20 -7.50
CA ALA A 104 19.99 14.91 -8.04
C ALA A 104 19.96 14.26 -9.44
N ALA A 105 18.79 13.83 -9.92
CA ALA A 105 18.65 13.22 -11.23
C ALA A 105 18.61 14.29 -12.34
N THR A 106 19.75 14.55 -12.96
CA THR A 106 19.88 15.37 -14.17
C THR A 106 20.33 14.49 -15.34
N GLY A 107 19.42 14.19 -16.26
CA GLY A 107 19.70 13.38 -17.45
C GLY A 107 18.42 12.87 -18.11
N PRO A 108 18.49 12.30 -19.34
CA PRO A 108 17.36 11.63 -19.96
C PRO A 108 16.78 10.57 -19.02
N LYS A 109 15.45 10.42 -18.96
CA LYS A 109 14.79 9.33 -18.22
C LYS A 109 15.11 7.99 -18.88
N GLU A 110 16.30 7.45 -18.63
CA GLU A 110 16.62 6.07 -18.98
C GLU A 110 15.71 5.12 -18.20
N MET A 111 15.42 3.96 -18.80
CA MET A 111 14.58 2.96 -18.16
C MET A 111 15.19 2.58 -16.79
N PRO A 112 14.45 2.69 -15.68
CA PRO A 112 15.02 2.50 -14.36
C PRO A 112 15.69 1.12 -14.21
N GLY A 113 16.87 1.03 -13.61
CA GLY A 113 17.60 -0.25 -13.47
C GLY A 113 16.87 -1.34 -12.67
N TRP A 114 15.84 -0.98 -11.89
CA TRP A 114 14.97 -1.97 -11.22
C TRP A 114 14.04 -2.70 -12.21
N MET A 115 13.77 -2.09 -13.37
CA MET A 115 12.83 -2.56 -14.38
C MET A 115 13.47 -3.63 -15.28
N SER A 116 14.76 -3.50 -15.58
CA SER A 116 15.56 -4.56 -16.22
C SER A 116 15.79 -5.75 -15.28
N SER A 117 15.87 -5.49 -13.98
CA SER A 117 16.07 -6.54 -12.96
C SER A 117 14.90 -7.51 -12.86
N LEU A 118 13.68 -7.11 -13.25
CA LEU A 118 12.50 -7.98 -13.25
C LEU A 118 12.52 -9.00 -14.41
N GLN A 119 13.30 -8.74 -15.47
CA GLN A 119 13.41 -9.64 -16.60
C GLN A 119 14.25 -10.87 -16.19
N GLY A 120 13.67 -12.06 -16.30
CA GLY A 120 14.32 -13.33 -15.92
C GLY A 120 14.11 -13.77 -14.48
N PHE A 121 13.28 -13.08 -13.68
CA PHE A 121 12.87 -13.60 -12.37
C PHE A 121 11.93 -14.80 -12.54
N SER A 122 12.20 -15.88 -11.80
CA SER A 122 11.22 -16.95 -11.64
C SER A 122 9.98 -16.44 -10.91
N ALA A 123 8.84 -17.13 -11.07
CA ALA A 123 7.60 -16.79 -10.37
C ALA A 123 7.82 -16.72 -8.84
N GLY A 124 8.56 -17.68 -8.26
CA GLY A 124 8.89 -17.67 -6.83
C GLY A 124 9.71 -16.46 -6.39
N LYS A 125 10.74 -16.07 -7.16
CA LYS A 125 11.53 -14.87 -6.86
C LYS A 125 10.68 -13.59 -6.97
N THR A 126 9.78 -13.56 -7.95
CA THR A 126 8.84 -12.45 -8.17
C THR A 126 7.86 -12.30 -7.00
N PHE A 127 7.33 -13.42 -6.48
CA PHE A 127 6.47 -13.43 -5.29
C PHE A 127 7.16 -12.76 -4.09
N TRP A 128 8.36 -13.24 -3.73
CA TRP A 128 9.06 -12.72 -2.56
C TRP A 128 9.54 -11.27 -2.75
N ALA A 129 9.98 -10.91 -3.94
CA ALA A 129 10.34 -9.53 -4.26
C ALA A 129 9.13 -8.59 -4.13
N SER A 130 7.95 -9.01 -4.60
CA SER A 130 6.70 -8.24 -4.47
C SER A 130 6.24 -8.14 -3.01
N ALA A 131 6.32 -9.23 -2.24
CA ALA A 131 5.97 -9.22 -0.83
C ALA A 131 6.87 -8.26 -0.02
N ALA A 132 8.18 -8.31 -0.27
CA ALA A 132 9.12 -7.36 0.32
C ALA A 132 8.83 -5.92 -0.16
N PHE A 133 8.50 -5.74 -1.44
CA PHE A 133 8.15 -4.42 -1.96
C PHE A 133 6.89 -3.85 -1.31
N ALA A 134 5.81 -4.63 -1.18
CA ALA A 134 4.58 -4.20 -0.51
C ALA A 134 4.80 -3.94 0.98
N GLY A 135 5.51 -4.83 1.67
CA GLY A 135 5.72 -4.76 3.12
C GLY A 135 6.78 -3.76 3.57
N LEU A 136 7.80 -3.47 2.75
CA LEU A 136 8.94 -2.63 3.15
C LEU A 136 8.96 -1.28 2.43
N ASN A 137 8.08 -1.05 1.44
CA ASN A 137 7.95 0.26 0.81
C ASN A 137 7.40 1.27 1.84
N PRO A 138 8.13 2.35 2.16
CA PRO A 138 7.73 3.30 3.21
C PRO A 138 6.28 3.80 3.08
N LYS A 139 5.89 4.28 1.90
CA LYS A 139 4.53 4.78 1.66
C LYS A 139 3.49 3.68 1.92
N THR A 140 3.75 2.48 1.40
CA THR A 140 2.80 1.37 1.50
C THR A 140 2.70 0.87 2.94
N LEU A 141 3.84 0.72 3.61
CA LEU A 141 3.91 0.33 5.02
C LEU A 141 3.17 1.32 5.92
N ALA A 142 3.42 2.63 5.76
CA ALA A 142 2.78 3.69 6.53
C ALA A 142 1.25 3.65 6.43
N LEU A 143 0.75 3.61 5.19
CA LEU A 143 -0.69 3.59 4.92
C LEU A 143 -1.33 2.27 5.36
N ASN A 144 -0.63 1.14 5.18
CA ASN A 144 -1.16 -0.15 5.61
C ASN A 144 -1.28 -0.23 7.13
N VAL A 145 -0.27 0.23 7.87
CA VAL A 145 -0.32 0.33 9.34
C VAL A 145 -1.45 1.25 9.78
N ALA A 146 -1.59 2.44 9.16
CA ALA A 146 -2.65 3.39 9.49
C ALA A 146 -4.06 2.79 9.28
N GLY A 147 -4.29 2.13 8.14
CA GLY A 147 -5.57 1.49 7.83
C GLY A 147 -5.91 0.34 8.79
N VAL A 148 -4.91 -0.49 9.14
CA VAL A 148 -5.12 -1.60 10.10
C VAL A 148 -5.43 -1.08 11.50
N VAL A 149 -4.74 -0.02 11.95
CA VAL A 149 -5.02 0.62 13.25
C VAL A 149 -6.44 1.20 13.26
N LEU A 150 -6.86 1.88 12.20
CA LEU A 150 -8.21 2.44 12.09
C LEU A 150 -9.29 1.35 12.19
N ILE A 151 -9.07 0.18 11.58
CA ILE A 151 -9.96 -0.99 11.70
C ILE A 151 -10.02 -1.50 13.15
N LEU A 152 -8.87 -1.58 13.82
CA LEU A 152 -8.76 -2.09 15.19
C LEU A 152 -9.39 -1.17 16.23
N GLU A 153 -9.31 0.14 16.02
CA GLU A 153 -9.87 1.14 16.93
C GLU A 153 -11.40 1.23 16.82
N ALA A 154 -11.93 1.08 15.60
CA ALA A 154 -13.35 1.23 15.31
C ALA A 154 -14.20 0.00 15.69
N GLU A 155 -13.62 -1.18 15.83
CA GLU A 155 -14.40 -2.42 15.98
C GLU A 155 -13.71 -3.41 16.93
N THR A 156 -14.51 -4.16 17.70
CA THR A 156 -13.99 -5.19 18.63
C THR A 156 -14.30 -6.60 18.17
N SER A 157 -15.27 -6.77 17.26
CA SER A 157 -15.59 -8.05 16.65
C SER A 157 -14.50 -8.49 15.66
N VAL A 158 -13.82 -9.59 15.96
CA VAL A 158 -12.79 -10.19 15.09
C VAL A 158 -13.32 -10.48 13.69
N THR A 159 -14.57 -10.97 13.58
CA THR A 159 -15.17 -11.27 12.29
C THR A 159 -15.34 -10.02 11.43
N VAL A 160 -15.76 -8.90 12.04
CA VAL A 160 -15.95 -7.63 11.32
C VAL A 160 -14.60 -7.02 10.96
N GLN A 161 -13.60 -7.10 11.84
CA GLN A 161 -12.22 -6.68 11.54
C GLN A 161 -11.63 -7.47 10.35
N LEU A 162 -11.82 -8.79 10.31
CA LEU A 162 -11.35 -9.62 9.20
C LEU A 162 -12.04 -9.25 7.88
N ALA A 163 -13.34 -8.98 7.90
CA ALA A 163 -14.07 -8.53 6.72
C ALA A 163 -13.60 -7.16 6.24
N ALA A 164 -13.40 -6.21 7.15
CA ALA A 164 -12.89 -4.87 6.86
C ALA A 164 -11.45 -4.95 6.30
N LEU A 165 -10.59 -5.78 6.89
CA LEU A 165 -9.22 -6.00 6.42
C LEU A 165 -9.20 -6.63 5.02
N ALA A 166 -10.06 -7.61 4.76
CA ALA A 166 -10.19 -8.22 3.44
C ALA A 166 -10.62 -7.19 2.38
N GLY A 167 -11.63 -6.36 2.69
CA GLY A 167 -12.07 -5.27 1.81
C GLY A 167 -10.98 -4.22 1.58
N PHE A 168 -10.27 -3.84 2.65
CA PHE A 168 -9.15 -2.90 2.60
C PHE A 168 -8.00 -3.41 1.72
N VAL A 169 -7.57 -4.67 1.90
CA VAL A 169 -6.50 -5.28 1.10
C VAL A 169 -6.94 -5.46 -0.35
N ALA A 170 -8.20 -5.83 -0.60
CA ALA A 170 -8.75 -5.93 -1.95
C ALA A 170 -8.71 -4.58 -2.67
N LEU A 171 -9.16 -3.50 -2.01
CA LEU A 171 -9.13 -2.15 -2.57
C LEU A 171 -7.69 -1.66 -2.78
N ALA A 172 -6.81 -1.89 -1.80
CA ALA A 172 -5.38 -1.56 -1.88
C ALA A 172 -4.63 -2.32 -2.99
N SER A 173 -5.16 -3.46 -3.43
CA SER A 173 -4.56 -4.29 -4.49
C SER A 173 -5.21 -4.09 -5.86
N ALA A 174 -6.29 -3.31 -5.96
CA ALA A 174 -7.14 -3.24 -7.16
C ALA A 174 -6.37 -2.83 -8.42
N THR A 175 -5.50 -1.83 -8.32
CA THR A 175 -4.68 -1.33 -9.44
C THR A 175 -3.56 -2.28 -9.86
N VAL A 176 -3.07 -3.11 -8.94
CA VAL A 176 -2.07 -4.16 -9.19
C VAL A 176 -2.74 -5.40 -9.81
N ALA A 177 -3.96 -5.71 -9.36
CA ALA A 177 -4.77 -6.79 -9.90
C ALA A 177 -5.33 -6.45 -11.30
N ALA A 178 -5.68 -5.20 -11.56
CA ALA A 178 -6.37 -4.79 -12.79
C ALA A 178 -5.63 -5.20 -14.09
N PRO A 179 -4.32 -4.98 -14.27
CA PRO A 179 -3.60 -5.44 -15.47
C PRO A 179 -3.61 -6.96 -15.61
N VAL A 180 -3.51 -7.70 -14.50
CA VAL A 180 -3.54 -9.18 -14.49
C VAL A 180 -4.90 -9.68 -14.93
N VAL A 181 -5.97 -9.17 -14.32
CA VAL A 181 -7.35 -9.50 -14.70
C VAL A 181 -7.60 -9.14 -16.15
N TYR A 182 -7.17 -7.96 -16.59
CA TYR A 182 -7.31 -7.52 -17.98
C TYR A 182 -6.61 -8.44 -18.98
N GLN A 183 -5.38 -8.88 -18.71
CA GLN A 183 -4.69 -9.84 -19.57
C GLN A 183 -5.44 -11.18 -19.63
N LEU A 184 -5.99 -11.65 -18.51
CA LEU A 184 -6.70 -12.93 -18.45
C LEU A 184 -8.02 -12.90 -19.23
N VAL A 185 -8.74 -11.77 -19.24
CA VAL A 185 -10.04 -11.64 -19.94
C VAL A 185 -9.91 -11.15 -21.38
N ALA A 186 -8.85 -10.41 -21.73
CA ALA A 186 -8.71 -9.71 -23.01
C ALA A 186 -7.29 -9.85 -23.61
N ARG A 187 -6.75 -11.08 -23.62
CA ARG A 187 -5.35 -11.37 -24.00
C ARG A 187 -4.89 -10.71 -25.29
N GLU A 188 -5.67 -10.82 -26.37
CA GLU A 188 -5.34 -10.28 -27.70
C GLU A 188 -5.24 -8.75 -27.74
N ARG A 189 -5.99 -8.05 -26.88
CA ARG A 189 -5.98 -6.58 -26.79
C ARG A 189 -5.02 -6.07 -25.71
N SER A 190 -4.57 -6.96 -24.84
CA SER A 190 -3.83 -6.60 -23.64
C SER A 190 -2.46 -6.00 -23.95
N GLU A 191 -1.72 -6.55 -24.90
CA GLU A 191 -0.33 -6.15 -25.17
C GLU A 191 -0.21 -4.65 -25.52
N ALA A 192 -0.99 -4.18 -26.49
CA ALA A 192 -0.94 -2.78 -26.93
C ALA A 192 -1.41 -1.79 -25.85
N VAL A 193 -2.47 -2.15 -25.10
CA VAL A 193 -3.01 -1.29 -24.04
C VAL A 193 -2.03 -1.22 -22.87
N LEU A 194 -1.52 -2.37 -22.41
CA LEU A 194 -0.60 -2.44 -21.29
C LEU A 194 0.72 -1.71 -21.61
N ALA A 195 1.25 -1.86 -22.82
CA ALA A 195 2.45 -1.12 -23.26
C ALA A 195 2.22 0.40 -23.20
N ARG A 196 1.08 0.91 -23.69
CA ARG A 196 0.73 2.33 -23.62
C ARG A 196 0.58 2.81 -22.17
N THR A 197 -0.08 2.02 -21.32
CA THR A 197 -0.24 2.32 -19.89
C THR A 197 1.10 2.37 -19.17
N GLN A 198 2.01 1.43 -19.45
CA GLN A 198 3.36 1.40 -18.89
C GLN A 198 4.12 2.69 -19.20
N THR A 199 4.17 3.09 -20.47
CA THR A 199 4.87 4.31 -20.90
C THR A 199 4.31 5.54 -20.19
N TRP A 200 2.98 5.70 -20.19
CA TRP A 200 2.34 6.82 -19.51
C TRP A 200 2.64 6.86 -18.00
N LEU A 201 2.60 5.70 -17.33
CA LEU A 201 2.89 5.62 -15.89
C LEU A 201 4.34 5.97 -15.56
N VAL A 202 5.31 5.52 -16.38
CA VAL A 202 6.72 5.87 -16.20
C VAL A 202 6.93 7.38 -16.34
N ASP A 203 6.26 8.01 -17.31
CA ASP A 203 6.38 9.44 -17.56
C ASP A 203 5.71 10.29 -16.46
N ASN A 204 4.58 9.81 -15.93
CA ASN A 204 3.69 10.57 -15.03
C ASN A 204 3.71 10.08 -13.57
N ALA A 205 4.63 9.18 -13.19
CA ALA A 205 4.67 8.60 -11.85
C ALA A 205 4.67 9.64 -10.71
N ALA A 206 5.40 10.75 -10.90
CA ALA A 206 5.44 11.86 -9.95
C ALA A 206 4.10 12.57 -9.82
N LEU A 207 3.40 12.79 -10.94
CA LEU A 207 2.10 13.46 -10.98
C LEU A 207 1.01 12.60 -10.34
N VAL A 208 0.98 11.30 -10.63
CA VAL A 208 0.08 10.35 -9.97
C VAL A 208 0.33 10.32 -8.47
N THR A 209 1.59 10.23 -8.04
CA THR A 209 1.94 10.22 -6.60
C THR A 209 1.54 11.53 -5.91
N ALA A 210 1.80 12.67 -6.54
CA ALA A 210 1.43 13.98 -6.01
C ALA A 210 -0.10 14.12 -5.84
N GLY A 211 -0.88 13.70 -6.84
CA GLY A 211 -2.35 13.72 -6.76
C GLY A 211 -2.88 12.87 -5.60
N VAL A 212 -2.33 11.67 -5.42
CA VAL A 212 -2.68 10.77 -4.30
C VAL A 212 -2.41 11.42 -2.94
N LEU A 213 -1.19 11.93 -2.76
CA LEU A 213 -0.80 12.57 -1.50
C LEU A 213 -1.62 13.83 -1.23
N GLY A 214 -2.01 14.57 -2.27
CA GLY A 214 -2.90 15.71 -2.16
C GLY A 214 -4.29 15.33 -1.66
N VAL A 215 -4.91 14.29 -2.24
CA VAL A 215 -6.23 13.80 -1.81
C VAL A 215 -6.18 13.26 -0.38
N LEU A 216 -5.17 12.45 -0.05
CA LEU A 216 -4.97 11.96 1.32
C LEU A 216 -4.80 13.10 2.32
N GLY A 217 -3.96 14.09 1.99
CA GLY A 217 -3.73 15.26 2.83
C GLY A 217 -5.01 16.08 3.05
N ALA A 218 -5.83 16.25 2.02
CA ALA A 218 -7.11 16.95 2.13
C ALA A 218 -8.10 16.23 3.05
N ILE A 219 -8.21 14.90 2.93
CA ILE A 219 -9.10 14.08 3.78
C ILE A 219 -8.68 14.13 5.23
N VAL A 220 -7.39 13.90 5.52
CA VAL A 220 -6.85 13.98 6.89
C VAL A 220 -7.05 15.37 7.49
N THR A 221 -6.89 16.42 6.68
CA THR A 221 -7.13 17.80 7.13
C THR A 221 -8.61 18.03 7.45
N ALA A 222 -9.53 17.51 6.62
CA ALA A 222 -10.96 17.63 6.83
C ALA A 222 -11.42 16.91 8.12
N ASP A 223 -10.92 15.70 8.36
CA ASP A 223 -11.21 14.95 9.59
C ASP A 223 -10.66 15.67 10.83
N ALA A 224 -9.43 16.17 10.77
CA ALA A 224 -8.82 16.92 11.87
C ALA A 224 -9.62 18.20 12.21
N VAL A 225 -10.06 18.95 11.19
CA VAL A 225 -10.90 20.14 11.38
C VAL A 225 -12.25 19.76 11.97
N THR A 226 -12.89 18.70 11.47
CA THR A 226 -14.18 18.23 11.99
C THR A 226 -14.07 17.81 13.46
N GLY A 227 -12.99 17.11 13.83
CA GLY A 227 -12.69 16.75 15.21
C GLY A 227 -12.46 17.97 16.11
N LEU A 228 -11.73 18.98 15.64
CA LEU A 228 -11.51 20.24 16.38
C LEU A 228 -12.81 21.01 16.61
N LEU A 229 -13.70 21.05 15.62
CA LEU A 229 -14.99 21.73 15.72
C LEU A 229 -15.94 21.03 16.70
N ALA A 230 -15.82 19.71 16.87
CA ALA A 230 -16.62 18.97 17.85
C ALA A 230 -16.21 19.22 19.32
N LEU A 231 -15.08 19.91 19.55
CA LEU A 231 -14.57 20.25 20.88
C LEU A 231 -15.01 21.65 21.38
N VAL A 232 -15.70 22.43 20.55
CA VAL A 232 -16.16 23.81 20.84
C VAL A 232 -17.68 23.86 20.85
#